data_AF-K9Q5M0-F1
#
_entry.id   AF-K9Q5M0-F1
#
_cell.length_a   1.000
_cell.length_b   1.000
_cell.length_c   1.000
_cell.angle_alpha   90.00
_cell.angle_beta   90.00
_cell.angle_gamma   90.00
#
_symmetry.space_group_name_H-M   'P 1'
#
loop_
_entity.id
_entity.type
_entity.pdbx_description
1 polymer ?
#
loop_
_entity_poly.entity_id
_entity_poly.type
_entity_poly.pdbx_seq_one_letter_code
_entity_poly.pdbx_strand_id
1 'polypeptide(L)'
;MFKFDYASAGLKEQLTKVSLWDEFLKDELSPVLNELRQRGESSLSPDYGYHIFGNALRLRGRTFEIVYSVNSQTKVIRFYECKFIASSQSLDWQRLLLEDSFHYSPEAEIVLPQVGIKRLMLALKCISDGHNTTYQLGVCAGSRAQNPKNISRHGQYGVEFLKQCGLIREERVGQQAAKYYCSDKIQKAFQANDESLVLRLVAESLLGFPVIKQAIRETTTGQKELTLELIQSIWEDLEPIRYGSKTKRRRAQSVRALINWLAREEGIPIRKEGSRHIQLFLDLNIYDSKF
;
A
#
# COMPACT_ATOMS: atom_id res chain seq x y z
N MET A 1 -28.99 -13.14 2.35
CA MET A 1 -27.98 -12.09 2.47
C MET A 1 -28.21 -11.33 3.76
N PHE A 2 -27.18 -11.20 4.58
CA PHE A 2 -27.18 -10.46 5.84
C PHE A 2 -27.04 -8.96 5.58
N LYS A 3 -27.70 -8.15 6.41
CA LYS A 3 -27.52 -6.70 6.47
C LYS A 3 -26.40 -6.36 7.44
N PHE A 4 -25.58 -5.37 7.08
CA PHE A 4 -24.53 -4.87 7.95
C PHE A 4 -25.03 -3.69 8.76
N ASP A 5 -24.84 -3.80 10.07
CA ASP A 5 -25.05 -2.75 11.06
C ASP A 5 -23.73 -2.43 11.75
N TYR A 6 -23.57 -1.21 12.25
CA TYR A 6 -22.30 -0.71 12.76
C TYR A 6 -22.52 0.02 14.08
N ALA A 7 -21.68 -0.27 15.07
CA ALA A 7 -21.75 0.41 16.36
C ALA A 7 -21.47 1.92 16.28
N SER A 8 -20.78 2.39 15.23
CA SER A 8 -20.51 3.80 15.01
C SER A 8 -20.42 4.18 13.53
N ALA A 9 -20.59 5.46 13.22
CA ALA A 9 -20.42 6.00 11.87
C ALA A 9 -18.96 5.85 11.37
N GLY A 10 -17.97 6.02 12.25
CA GLY A 10 -16.56 5.83 11.90
C GLY A 10 -16.22 4.39 11.51
N LEU A 11 -16.79 3.40 12.22
CA LEU A 11 -16.61 1.99 11.87
C LEU A 11 -17.25 1.64 10.52
N LYS A 12 -18.45 2.18 10.26
CA LYS A 12 -19.10 2.06 8.95
C LYS A 12 -18.19 2.62 7.86
N GLU A 13 -17.60 3.77 8.07
CA GLU A 13 -16.70 4.41 7.12
C GLU A 13 -15.45 3.55 6.83
N GLN A 14 -14.78 3.06 7.88
CA GLN A 14 -13.61 2.18 7.76
C GLN A 14 -13.90 0.89 6.97
N LEU A 15 -15.06 0.27 7.19
CA LEU A 15 -15.44 -1.00 6.56
C LEU A 15 -16.10 -0.87 5.19
N THR A 16 -16.47 0.35 4.76
CA THR A 16 -17.18 0.57 3.47
C THR A 16 -16.39 1.39 2.45
N LYS A 17 -15.49 2.28 2.87
CA LYS A 17 -14.68 3.09 1.95
C LYS A 17 -13.47 2.31 1.44
N VAL A 18 -13.71 1.36 0.54
CA VAL A 18 -12.67 0.52 -0.12
C VAL A 18 -11.57 1.34 -0.80
N SER A 19 -11.86 2.57 -1.22
CA SER A 19 -10.89 3.51 -1.82
C SER A 19 -9.78 3.96 -0.86
N LEU A 20 -9.94 3.70 0.45
CA LEU A 20 -9.00 4.01 1.52
C LEU A 20 -8.19 2.79 1.99
N TRP A 21 -8.45 1.61 1.40
CA TRP A 21 -7.70 0.39 1.68
C TRP A 21 -6.51 0.28 0.74
N ASP A 22 -5.38 -0.20 1.26
CA ASP A 22 -4.30 -0.66 0.40
C ASP A 22 -4.66 -2.01 -0.25
N GLU A 23 -3.85 -2.42 -1.23
CA GLU A 23 -4.13 -3.61 -2.04
C GLU A 23 -4.09 -4.92 -1.24
N PHE A 24 -3.34 -5.01 -0.13
CA PHE A 24 -3.28 -6.23 0.68
C PHE A 24 -4.51 -6.33 1.57
N LEU A 25 -4.84 -5.25 2.30
CA LEU A 25 -6.05 -5.19 3.11
C LEU A 25 -7.29 -5.45 2.26
N LYS A 26 -7.35 -4.89 1.05
CA LYS A 26 -8.50 -5.07 0.16
C LYS A 26 -8.67 -6.53 -0.27
N ASP A 27 -7.61 -7.19 -0.67
CA ASP A 27 -7.67 -8.57 -1.15
C ASP A 27 -7.98 -9.55 -0.01
N GLU A 28 -7.65 -9.20 1.23
CA GLU A 28 -7.93 -10.03 2.39
C GLU A 28 -9.32 -9.75 3.00
N LEU A 29 -9.67 -8.49 3.25
CA LEU A 29 -10.89 -8.11 3.96
C LEU A 29 -12.14 -8.17 3.06
N SER A 30 -12.03 -7.85 1.76
CA SER A 30 -13.20 -7.82 0.87
C SER A 30 -13.88 -9.20 0.74
N PRO A 31 -13.15 -10.31 0.50
CA PRO A 31 -13.73 -11.65 0.47
C PRO A 31 -14.42 -11.99 1.79
N VAL A 32 -13.79 -11.69 2.93
CA VAL A 32 -14.34 -11.96 4.26
C VAL A 32 -15.65 -11.22 4.49
N LEU A 33 -15.71 -9.93 4.16
CA LEU A 33 -16.96 -9.17 4.25
C LEU A 33 -18.02 -9.69 3.28
N ASN A 34 -17.64 -10.19 2.10
CA ASN A 34 -18.59 -10.78 1.17
C ASN A 34 -19.14 -12.12 1.69
N GLU A 35 -18.30 -12.98 2.26
CA GLU A 35 -18.71 -14.24 2.90
C GLU A 35 -19.68 -13.97 4.05
N LEU A 36 -19.32 -13.06 4.97
CA LEU A 36 -20.19 -12.64 6.07
C LEU A 36 -21.53 -12.13 5.55
N ARG A 37 -21.53 -11.28 4.52
CA ARG A 37 -22.77 -10.78 3.90
C ARG A 37 -23.61 -11.89 3.28
N GLN A 38 -22.99 -12.91 2.69
CA GLN A 38 -23.73 -13.99 2.05
C GLN A 38 -24.29 -15.00 3.06
N ARG A 39 -23.44 -15.44 4.01
CA ARG A 39 -23.66 -16.64 4.82
C ARG A 39 -23.81 -16.37 6.32
N GLY A 40 -23.38 -15.20 6.81
CA GLY A 40 -23.28 -14.94 8.25
C GLY A 40 -21.96 -15.43 8.87
N GLU A 41 -21.15 -16.12 8.09
CA GLU A 41 -19.93 -16.82 8.50
C GLU A 41 -18.83 -16.55 7.48
N SER A 42 -17.57 -16.67 7.90
CA SER A 42 -16.40 -16.57 7.04
C SER A 42 -15.60 -17.88 7.08
N SER A 43 -14.81 -18.12 6.03
CA SER A 43 -13.83 -19.21 5.97
C SER A 43 -12.72 -19.09 7.00
N LEU A 44 -12.43 -17.87 7.50
CA LEU A 44 -11.57 -17.68 8.66
C LEU A 44 -12.32 -18.14 9.92
N SER A 45 -11.74 -19.10 10.65
CA SER A 45 -12.29 -19.56 11.92
C SER A 45 -12.32 -18.42 12.93
N PRO A 46 -13.49 -17.99 13.41
CA PRO A 46 -13.56 -16.94 14.42
C PRO A 46 -13.19 -17.50 15.79
N ASP A 47 -12.44 -16.72 16.54
CA ASP A 47 -12.28 -16.94 17.97
C ASP A 47 -13.53 -16.45 18.70
N TYR A 48 -14.00 -17.22 19.68
CA TYR A 48 -15.10 -16.82 20.55
C TYR A 48 -14.58 -15.90 21.65
N GLY A 49 -15.17 -14.70 21.76
CA GLY A 49 -14.83 -13.73 22.79
C GLY A 49 -16.07 -13.23 23.52
N TYR A 50 -15.96 -13.03 24.83
CA TYR A 50 -16.98 -12.29 25.58
C TYR A 50 -16.74 -10.79 25.39
N HIS A 51 -17.71 -10.10 24.79
CA HIS A 51 -17.77 -8.64 24.77
C HIS A 51 -18.88 -8.15 25.68
N ILE A 52 -18.79 -6.89 26.11
CA ILE A 52 -19.76 -6.22 27.00
C ILE A 52 -21.21 -6.29 26.45
N PHE A 53 -21.39 -6.55 25.16
CA PHE A 53 -22.69 -6.62 24.46
C PHE A 53 -23.17 -8.05 24.10
N GLY A 54 -22.56 -9.11 24.64
CA GLY A 54 -22.99 -10.51 24.45
C GLY A 54 -21.97 -11.39 23.73
N ASN A 55 -22.47 -12.43 23.03
CA ASN A 55 -21.65 -13.36 22.24
C ASN A 55 -21.14 -12.64 20.98
N ALA A 56 -19.91 -12.12 21.05
CA ALA A 56 -19.23 -11.57 19.89
C ALA A 56 -18.24 -12.58 19.33
N LEU A 57 -18.10 -12.55 18.02
CA LEU A 57 -17.10 -13.28 17.27
C LEU A 57 -15.95 -12.32 16.96
N ARG A 58 -14.74 -12.80 17.20
CA ARG A 58 -13.51 -12.13 16.79
C ARG A 58 -12.96 -12.87 15.58
N LEU A 59 -12.76 -12.15 14.49
CA LEU A 59 -12.14 -12.70 13.29
C LEU A 59 -10.89 -11.89 12.97
N ARG A 60 -9.78 -12.61 12.85
CA ARG A 60 -8.45 -12.03 12.61
C ARG A 60 -7.88 -12.54 11.30
N GLY A 61 -7.45 -11.61 10.46
CA GLY A 61 -6.59 -11.86 9.31
C GLY A 61 -5.17 -11.40 9.58
N ARG A 62 -4.35 -11.36 8.53
CA ARG A 62 -2.98 -10.83 8.53
C ARG A 62 -2.96 -9.31 8.61
N THR A 63 -3.91 -8.63 7.96
CA THR A 63 -3.94 -7.17 7.86
C THR A 63 -5.00 -6.50 8.74
N PHE A 64 -5.88 -7.28 9.36
CA PHE A 64 -7.01 -6.74 10.11
C PHE A 64 -7.50 -7.66 11.23
N GLU A 65 -8.28 -7.07 12.12
CA GLU A 65 -9.09 -7.75 13.10
C GLU A 65 -10.47 -7.08 13.18
N ILE A 66 -11.54 -7.87 13.17
CA ILE A 66 -12.91 -7.39 13.34
C ILE A 66 -13.59 -8.12 14.50
N VAL A 67 -14.42 -7.36 15.22
CA VAL A 67 -15.31 -7.89 16.26
C VAL A 67 -16.75 -7.64 15.82
N TYR A 68 -17.56 -8.69 15.77
CA TYR A 68 -18.94 -8.62 15.28
C TYR A 68 -19.86 -9.63 15.98
N SER A 69 -21.17 -9.46 15.85
CA SER A 69 -22.16 -10.46 16.25
C SER A 69 -23.10 -10.76 15.10
N VAL A 70 -23.59 -12.00 15.05
CA VAL A 70 -24.53 -12.46 14.03
C VAL A 70 -25.89 -12.70 14.68
N ASN A 71 -26.92 -12.01 14.16
CA ASN A 71 -28.31 -12.33 14.47
C ASN A 71 -28.92 -13.07 13.27
N SER A 72 -28.96 -14.40 13.37
CA SER A 72 -29.45 -15.27 12.29
C SER A 72 -30.95 -15.11 12.03
N GLN A 73 -31.74 -14.75 13.05
CA GLN A 73 -33.19 -14.54 12.91
C GLN A 73 -33.49 -13.29 12.08
N THR A 74 -32.84 -12.17 12.39
CA THR A 74 -33.03 -10.90 11.67
C THR A 74 -32.12 -10.76 10.45
N LYS A 75 -31.20 -11.71 10.25
CA LYS A 75 -30.14 -11.68 9.23
C LYS A 75 -29.34 -10.38 9.30
N VAL A 76 -28.94 -9.98 10.51
CA VAL A 76 -28.13 -8.79 10.75
C VAL A 76 -26.76 -9.20 11.30
N ILE A 77 -25.71 -8.61 10.74
CA ILE A 77 -24.36 -8.66 11.31
C ILE A 77 -24.05 -7.27 11.83
N ARG A 78 -23.80 -7.17 13.14
CA ARG A 78 -23.43 -5.92 13.78
C ARG A 78 -21.93 -5.92 14.05
N PHE A 79 -21.21 -4.96 13.49
CA PHE A 79 -19.79 -4.75 13.76
C PHE A 79 -19.62 -3.82 14.96
N TYR A 80 -18.73 -4.19 15.87
CA TYR A 80 -18.38 -3.41 17.05
C TYR A 80 -17.01 -2.75 16.92
N GLU A 81 -16.07 -3.43 16.26
CA GLU A 81 -14.70 -2.96 16.14
C GLU A 81 -14.05 -3.45 14.84
N CYS A 82 -13.14 -2.63 14.31
CA CYS A 82 -12.23 -2.98 13.22
C CYS A 82 -10.88 -2.34 13.51
N LYS A 83 -9.83 -3.16 13.56
CA LYS A 83 -8.45 -2.73 13.73
C LYS A 83 -7.64 -3.16 12.53
N PHE A 84 -6.74 -2.29 12.08
CA PHE A 84 -5.77 -2.63 11.05
C PHE A 84 -4.44 -2.97 11.71
N ILE A 85 -3.82 -4.03 11.22
CA ILE A 85 -2.62 -4.63 11.79
C ILE A 85 -1.41 -4.19 10.97
N ALA A 86 -0.38 -3.69 11.64
CA ALA A 86 0.91 -3.43 11.01
C ALA A 86 1.72 -4.71 10.85
N SER A 87 2.48 -4.80 9.76
CA SER A 87 3.13 -6.05 9.35
C SER A 87 4.59 -6.16 9.78
N SER A 88 5.33 -5.05 9.80
CA SER A 88 6.76 -5.08 10.13
C SER A 88 7.13 -4.14 11.29
N GLN A 89 6.59 -2.91 11.29
CA GLN A 89 7.04 -1.79 12.15
C GLN A 89 8.57 -1.74 12.30
N SER A 90 9.27 -2.08 11.23
CA SER A 90 10.72 -2.31 11.26
C SER A 90 11.53 -1.03 11.08
N LEU A 91 10.85 0.06 10.70
CA LEU A 91 11.46 1.36 10.42
C LEU A 91 11.20 2.39 11.50
N ASP A 92 12.26 3.10 11.89
CA ASP A 92 12.15 4.41 12.54
C ASP A 92 11.77 5.46 11.48
N TRP A 93 10.50 5.41 11.08
CA TRP A 93 9.96 6.30 10.05
C TRP A 93 10.07 7.77 10.46
N GLN A 94 9.98 8.09 11.76
CA GLN A 94 10.10 9.46 12.25
C GLN A 94 11.47 10.04 11.94
N ARG A 95 12.52 9.27 12.21
CA ARG A 95 13.88 9.64 11.85
C ARG A 95 14.06 9.77 10.33
N LEU A 96 13.57 8.80 9.54
CA LEU A 96 13.66 8.85 8.07
C LEU A 96 12.93 10.06 7.48
N LEU A 97 11.84 10.50 8.12
CA LEU A 97 11.18 11.74 7.72
C LEU A 97 12.05 12.98 7.98
N LEU A 98 13.02 12.96 8.89
CA LEU A 98 13.92 14.09 9.17
C LEU A 98 15.17 14.08 8.30
N GLU A 99 15.63 12.92 7.86
CA GLU A 99 16.86 12.80 7.07
C GLU A 99 16.67 13.30 5.63
N ASP A 100 17.52 14.20 5.15
CA ASP A 100 17.54 14.64 3.74
C ASP A 100 18.20 13.61 2.80
N SER A 101 18.38 12.38 3.25
CA SER A 101 19.26 11.35 2.68
C SER A 101 18.78 10.69 1.39
N PHE A 102 17.75 11.23 0.72
CA PHE A 102 17.34 10.65 -0.55
C PHE A 102 18.20 11.17 -1.70
N HIS A 103 18.69 10.25 -2.53
CA HIS A 103 19.42 10.52 -3.77
C HIS A 103 18.50 11.10 -4.86
N TYR A 104 17.77 12.16 -4.52
CA TYR A 104 17.11 13.00 -5.50
C TYR A 104 18.18 13.90 -6.11
N SER A 105 18.50 13.68 -7.38
CA SER A 105 19.17 14.72 -8.15
C SER A 105 18.17 15.86 -8.33
N PRO A 106 18.46 17.09 -7.88
CA PRO A 106 17.57 18.24 -8.06
C PRO A 106 17.19 18.50 -9.52
N GLU A 107 17.97 17.96 -10.46
CA GLU A 107 17.83 18.11 -11.90
C GLU A 107 16.93 17.05 -12.55
N ALA A 108 16.55 15.98 -11.82
CA ALA A 108 15.74 14.89 -12.35
C ALA A 108 14.23 15.15 -12.15
N GLU A 109 13.45 15.01 -13.23
CA GLU A 109 11.98 15.11 -13.19
C GLU A 109 11.35 14.06 -12.25
N ILE A 110 10.34 14.44 -11.45
CA ILE A 110 9.68 13.55 -10.48
C ILE A 110 8.58 12.76 -11.17
N VAL A 111 8.81 11.46 -11.37
CA VAL A 111 7.85 10.60 -12.08
C VAL A 111 7.02 9.80 -11.08
N LEU A 112 5.80 10.28 -10.78
CA LEU A 112 4.87 9.53 -9.95
C LEU A 112 4.46 8.19 -10.60
N PRO A 113 4.32 7.09 -9.85
CA PRO A 113 3.95 5.81 -10.43
C PRO A 113 2.50 5.79 -10.93
N GLN A 114 2.19 4.89 -11.88
CA GLN A 114 0.82 4.59 -12.32
C GLN A 114 0.35 3.20 -11.88
N VAL A 115 1.08 2.62 -10.93
CA VAL A 115 0.91 1.27 -10.39
C VAL A 115 1.03 1.33 -8.87
N GLY A 116 0.36 0.41 -8.18
CA GLY A 116 0.51 0.27 -6.72
C GLY A 116 1.54 -0.80 -6.36
N ILE A 117 1.62 -1.11 -5.06
CA ILE A 117 2.74 -1.85 -4.45
C ILE A 117 2.91 -3.25 -5.04
N LYS A 118 1.82 -3.98 -5.30
CA LYS A 118 1.90 -5.37 -5.81
C LYS A 118 2.62 -5.45 -7.15
N ARG A 119 2.36 -4.49 -8.03
CA ARG A 119 3.01 -4.41 -9.35
C ARG A 119 4.46 -3.95 -9.24
N LEU A 120 4.79 -3.09 -8.29
CA LEU A 120 6.18 -2.71 -8.02
C LEU A 120 6.99 -3.91 -7.51
N MET A 121 6.45 -4.66 -6.53
CA MET A 121 7.06 -5.87 -6.00
C MET A 121 7.24 -6.95 -7.06
N LEU A 122 6.21 -7.17 -7.90
CA LEU A 122 6.29 -8.10 -9.02
C LEU A 122 7.38 -7.68 -10.01
N ALA A 123 7.46 -6.40 -10.38
CA ALA A 123 8.50 -5.92 -11.28
C ALA A 123 9.91 -6.13 -10.68
N LEU A 124 10.11 -5.83 -9.40
CA LEU A 124 11.38 -6.08 -8.71
C LEU A 124 11.75 -7.56 -8.72
N LYS A 125 10.81 -8.45 -8.40
CA LYS A 125 11.02 -9.89 -8.44
C LYS A 125 11.41 -10.36 -9.84
N CYS A 126 10.69 -9.91 -10.87
CA CYS A 126 11.00 -10.27 -12.26
C CYS A 126 12.38 -9.76 -12.70
N ILE A 127 12.77 -8.54 -12.31
CA ILE A 127 14.11 -8.02 -12.59
C ILE A 127 15.17 -8.88 -11.90
N SER A 128 14.97 -9.23 -10.63
CA SER A 128 15.87 -10.14 -9.88
C SER A 128 15.98 -11.51 -10.54
N ASP A 129 14.91 -12.01 -11.16
CA ASP A 129 14.87 -13.29 -11.87
C ASP A 129 15.43 -13.20 -13.30
N GLY A 130 15.93 -12.02 -13.73
CA GLY A 130 16.60 -11.82 -15.02
C GLY A 130 15.72 -11.26 -16.14
N HIS A 131 14.45 -10.94 -15.87
CA HIS A 131 13.57 -10.24 -16.80
C HIS A 131 13.85 -8.74 -16.77
N ASN A 132 14.80 -8.29 -17.58
CA ASN A 132 15.40 -6.96 -17.45
C ASN A 132 15.04 -5.98 -18.57
N THR A 133 14.12 -6.31 -19.48
CA THR A 133 13.63 -5.37 -20.52
C THR A 133 12.20 -4.90 -20.25
N THR A 134 11.84 -3.71 -20.74
CA THR A 134 10.46 -3.17 -20.59
C THR A 134 9.39 -4.09 -21.17
N TYR A 135 9.70 -4.80 -22.27
CA TYR A 135 8.81 -5.78 -22.86
C TYR A 135 8.57 -6.97 -21.92
N GLN A 136 9.65 -7.59 -21.41
CA GLN A 136 9.54 -8.72 -20.49
C GLN A 136 8.78 -8.32 -19.22
N LEU A 137 9.06 -7.15 -18.66
CA LEU A 137 8.31 -6.63 -17.51
C LEU A 137 6.83 -6.41 -17.82
N GLY A 138 6.50 -5.97 -19.03
CA GLY A 138 5.12 -5.87 -19.50
C GLY A 138 4.40 -7.23 -19.59
N VAL A 139 5.11 -8.28 -20.02
CA VAL A 139 4.61 -9.66 -20.04
C VAL A 139 4.42 -10.18 -18.61
N CYS A 140 5.43 -10.03 -17.74
CA CYS A 140 5.35 -10.42 -16.33
C CYS A 140 4.20 -9.72 -15.59
N ALA A 141 3.93 -8.45 -15.91
CA ALA A 141 2.80 -7.70 -15.36
C ALA A 141 1.42 -8.15 -15.90
N GLY A 142 1.37 -9.20 -16.72
CA GLY A 142 0.13 -9.79 -17.25
C GLY A 142 -0.53 -8.94 -18.34
N SER A 143 0.25 -8.17 -19.12
CA SER A 143 -0.31 -7.39 -20.22
C SER A 143 -0.98 -8.30 -21.25
N ARG A 144 -2.24 -8.02 -21.56
CA ARG A 144 -3.02 -8.70 -22.61
C ARG A 144 -2.97 -7.97 -23.95
N ALA A 145 -2.13 -6.93 -24.07
CA ALA A 145 -2.01 -6.18 -25.31
C ALA A 145 -1.38 -7.06 -26.40
N GLN A 146 -1.89 -6.96 -27.63
CA GLN A 146 -1.34 -7.71 -28.76
C GLN A 146 -0.12 -7.01 -29.39
N ASN A 147 -0.02 -5.69 -29.25
CA ASN A 147 1.08 -4.90 -29.81
C ASN A 147 2.28 -4.84 -28.85
N PRO A 148 3.50 -5.25 -29.27
CA PRO A 148 4.71 -5.19 -28.46
C PRO A 148 4.99 -3.81 -27.83
N LYS A 149 4.71 -2.72 -28.55
CA LYS A 149 4.88 -1.34 -28.03
C LYS A 149 3.98 -1.07 -26.81
N ASN A 150 2.76 -1.61 -26.83
CA ASN A 150 1.84 -1.47 -25.71
C ASN A 150 2.23 -2.37 -24.53
N ILE A 151 2.75 -3.57 -24.81
CA ILE A 151 3.33 -4.45 -23.77
C ILE A 151 4.49 -3.72 -23.07
N SER A 152 5.45 -3.20 -23.82
CA SER A 152 6.59 -2.46 -23.25
C SER A 152 6.16 -1.23 -22.44
N ARG A 153 5.13 -0.49 -22.89
CA ARG A 153 4.56 0.63 -22.14
C ARG A 153 4.02 0.19 -20.77
N HIS A 154 3.42 -1.00 -20.66
CA HIS A 154 2.97 -1.54 -19.38
C HIS A 154 4.14 -1.83 -18.43
N GLY A 155 5.26 -2.35 -18.94
CA GLY A 155 6.47 -2.52 -18.15
C GLY A 155 7.05 -1.19 -17.66
N GLN A 156 6.96 -0.12 -18.46
CA GLN A 156 7.47 1.21 -18.10
C GLN A 156 6.73 1.88 -16.93
N TYR A 157 5.49 1.49 -16.61
CA TYR A 157 4.67 2.22 -15.62
C TYR A 157 5.21 2.23 -14.18
N GLY A 158 6.10 1.30 -13.83
CA GLY A 158 6.76 1.23 -12.53
C GLY A 158 8.29 1.42 -12.58
N VAL A 159 8.92 1.18 -13.73
CA VAL A 159 10.39 1.16 -13.86
C VAL A 159 11.03 2.50 -13.52
N GLU A 160 10.52 3.61 -14.07
CA GLU A 160 11.11 4.92 -13.80
C GLU A 160 11.00 5.28 -12.32
N PHE A 161 9.86 4.98 -11.70
CA PHE A 161 9.65 5.18 -10.27
C PHE A 161 10.58 4.30 -9.41
N LEU A 162 10.76 3.02 -9.77
CA LEU A 162 11.70 2.12 -9.10
C LEU A 162 13.15 2.61 -9.21
N LYS A 163 13.52 3.20 -10.36
CA LYS A 163 14.83 3.80 -10.59
C LYS A 163 15.04 5.03 -9.70
N GLN A 164 14.05 5.92 -9.66
CA GLN A 164 14.06 7.09 -8.76
C GLN A 164 14.08 6.69 -7.29
N CYS A 165 13.50 5.54 -6.96
CA CYS A 165 13.55 4.98 -5.62
C CYS A 165 14.90 4.34 -5.25
N GLY A 166 15.86 4.28 -6.18
CA GLY A 166 17.15 3.60 -5.99
C GLY A 166 17.05 2.07 -5.87
N LEU A 167 15.89 1.50 -6.21
CA LEU A 167 15.63 0.06 -6.08
C LEU A 167 16.15 -0.72 -7.28
N ILE A 168 16.31 -0.05 -8.42
CA ILE A 168 16.89 -0.61 -9.65
C ILE A 168 17.84 0.40 -10.30
N ARG A 169 18.75 -0.12 -11.13
CA ARG A 169 19.64 0.64 -12.02
C ARG A 169 19.33 0.32 -13.47
N GLU A 170 19.55 1.30 -14.34
CA GLU A 170 19.45 1.18 -15.79
C GLU A 170 20.85 1.01 -16.39
N GLU A 171 21.00 0.08 -17.32
CA GLU A 171 22.20 -0.11 -18.12
C GLU A 171 21.84 -0.02 -19.60
N ARG A 172 22.51 0.89 -20.31
CA ARG A 172 22.28 1.11 -21.73
C ARG A 172 23.61 1.09 -22.47
N VAL A 173 23.75 0.15 -23.40
CA VAL A 173 24.94 0.03 -24.26
C VAL A 173 24.58 0.53 -25.65
N GLY A 174 25.05 1.73 -26.00
CA GLY A 174 24.81 2.36 -27.31
C GLY A 174 23.32 2.56 -27.60
N GLN A 175 22.87 2.12 -28.78
CA GLN A 175 21.47 2.25 -29.22
C GLN A 175 20.57 1.09 -28.77
N GLN A 176 21.09 0.12 -27.99
CA GLN A 176 20.29 -1.02 -27.53
C GLN A 176 19.18 -0.59 -26.56
N ALA A 177 18.18 -1.47 -26.45
CA ALA A 177 17.13 -1.32 -25.43
C ALA A 177 17.78 -1.36 -24.04
N ALA A 178 17.33 -0.45 -23.17
CA ALA A 178 17.77 -0.39 -21.79
C ALA A 178 17.47 -1.72 -21.07
N LYS A 179 18.45 -2.17 -20.27
CA LYS A 179 18.31 -3.29 -19.34
C LYS A 179 18.26 -2.76 -17.91
N TYR A 180 17.44 -3.38 -17.07
CA TYR A 180 17.27 -3.00 -15.67
C TYR A 180 17.79 -4.09 -14.74
N TYR A 181 18.43 -3.67 -13.65
CA TYR A 181 18.97 -4.57 -12.63
C TYR A 181 18.56 -4.09 -11.26
N CYS A 182 18.26 -4.99 -10.34
CA CYS A 182 18.06 -4.60 -8.94
C CYS A 182 19.32 -3.93 -8.38
N SER A 183 19.15 -3.04 -7.41
CA SER A 183 20.27 -2.60 -6.59
C SER A 183 20.87 -3.79 -5.83
N ASP A 184 22.15 -3.71 -5.45
CA ASP A 184 22.85 -4.83 -4.80
C ASP A 184 22.15 -5.31 -3.53
N LYS A 185 21.55 -4.39 -2.76
CA LYS A 185 20.80 -4.71 -1.54
C LYS A 185 19.55 -5.53 -1.86
N ILE A 186 18.75 -5.08 -2.84
CA ILE A 186 17.53 -5.78 -3.27
C ILE A 186 17.86 -7.13 -3.88
N GLN A 187 18.89 -7.19 -4.74
CA GLN A 187 19.32 -8.43 -5.39
C GLN A 187 19.74 -9.48 -4.36
N LYS A 188 20.54 -9.11 -3.36
CA LYS A 188 20.96 -10.01 -2.28
C LYS A 188 19.77 -10.48 -1.43
N ALA A 189 18.83 -9.60 -1.11
CA ALA A 189 17.63 -9.96 -0.34
C ALA A 189 16.77 -11.00 -1.08
N PHE A 190 16.55 -10.83 -2.39
CA PHE A 190 15.85 -11.84 -3.19
C PHE A 190 16.60 -13.16 -3.31
N GLN A 191 17.94 -13.13 -3.48
CA GLN A 191 18.75 -14.35 -3.54
C GLN A 191 18.74 -15.12 -2.20
N ALA A 192 18.61 -14.43 -1.08
CA ALA A 192 18.46 -15.02 0.25
C ALA A 192 17.03 -15.49 0.56
N ASN A 193 16.06 -15.24 -0.34
CA ASN A 193 14.63 -15.42 -0.08
C ASN A 193 14.14 -14.66 1.18
N ASP A 194 14.75 -13.51 1.47
CA ASP A 194 14.40 -12.67 2.61
C ASP A 194 13.31 -11.65 2.23
N GLU A 195 12.06 -12.12 2.16
CA GLU A 195 10.92 -11.28 1.78
C GLU A 195 10.74 -10.08 2.73
N SER A 196 11.00 -10.27 4.02
CA SER A 196 10.91 -9.20 5.02
C SER A 196 11.92 -8.09 4.76
N LEU A 197 13.16 -8.43 4.44
CA LEU A 197 14.17 -7.44 4.06
C LEU A 197 13.82 -6.73 2.75
N VAL A 198 13.27 -7.43 1.75
CA VAL A 198 12.81 -6.78 0.52
C VAL A 198 11.72 -5.76 0.82
N LEU A 199 10.71 -6.13 1.61
CA LEU A 199 9.61 -5.23 1.99
C LEU A 199 10.14 -4.01 2.74
N ARG A 200 11.05 -4.21 3.70
CA ARG A 200 11.71 -3.15 4.44
C ARG A 200 12.46 -2.18 3.52
N LEU A 201 13.30 -2.68 2.62
CA LEU A 201 14.06 -1.84 1.68
C LEU A 201 13.13 -1.03 0.77
N VAL A 202 12.00 -1.62 0.34
CA VAL A 202 10.99 -0.90 -0.44
C VAL A 202 10.32 0.19 0.41
N ALA A 203 9.96 -0.11 1.65
CA ALA A 203 9.37 0.86 2.57
C ALA A 203 10.33 2.04 2.86
N GLU A 204 11.62 1.77 3.11
CA GLU A 204 12.67 2.79 3.25
C GLU A 204 12.75 3.68 2.01
N SER A 205 12.82 3.07 0.81
CA SER A 205 12.86 3.80 -0.45
C SER A 205 11.60 4.66 -0.69
N LEU A 206 10.41 4.16 -0.35
CA LEU A 206 9.17 4.95 -0.48
C LEU A 206 9.14 6.12 0.50
N LEU A 207 9.59 5.94 1.75
CA LEU A 207 9.67 7.01 2.75
C LEU A 207 10.62 8.12 2.33
N GLY A 208 11.68 7.79 1.59
CA GLY A 208 12.59 8.76 1.04
C GLY A 208 12.08 9.49 -0.21
N PHE A 209 11.08 8.95 -0.91
CA PHE A 209 10.57 9.56 -2.13
C PHE A 209 9.84 10.89 -1.84
N PRO A 210 10.23 12.03 -2.47
CA PRO A 210 9.83 13.38 -2.03
C PRO A 210 8.33 13.59 -1.82
N VAL A 211 7.50 13.16 -2.78
CA VAL A 211 6.05 13.36 -2.71
C VAL A 211 5.41 12.50 -1.62
N ILE A 212 5.90 11.26 -1.43
CA ILE A 212 5.40 10.35 -0.38
C ILE A 212 5.83 10.88 0.99
N LYS A 213 7.10 11.25 1.14
CA LYS A 213 7.68 11.83 2.36
C LYS A 213 6.89 13.05 2.83
N GLN A 214 6.67 14.01 1.93
CA GLN A 214 5.94 15.24 2.26
C GLN A 214 4.46 14.95 2.58
N ALA A 215 3.80 14.06 1.84
CA ALA A 215 2.42 13.69 2.13
C ALA A 215 2.28 13.00 3.51
N ILE A 216 3.22 12.15 3.90
CA ILE A 216 3.25 11.54 5.23
C ILE A 216 3.46 12.62 6.30
N ARG A 217 4.40 13.56 6.14
CA ARG A 217 4.59 14.68 7.08
C ARG A 217 3.28 15.48 7.26
N GLU A 218 2.65 15.88 6.17
CA GLU A 218 1.42 16.69 6.17
C GLU A 218 0.20 15.97 6.79
N THR A 219 0.21 14.64 6.85
CA THR A 219 -0.92 13.83 7.34
C THR A 219 -0.68 13.19 8.71
N THR A 220 0.56 13.26 9.22
CA THR A 220 0.96 12.79 10.55
C THR A 220 1.03 13.95 11.54
N THR A 221 1.86 14.96 11.23
CA THR A 221 2.08 16.15 12.06
C THR A 221 1.32 17.36 11.50
N GLY A 222 1.17 17.42 10.18
CA GLY A 222 0.26 18.36 9.54
C GLY A 222 -1.20 18.03 9.84
N GLN A 223 -2.04 19.06 9.85
CA GLN A 223 -3.48 18.90 10.10
C GLN A 223 -4.26 18.49 8.83
N LYS A 224 -3.57 18.03 7.78
CA LYS A 224 -4.19 17.73 6.49
C LYS A 224 -4.60 16.26 6.40
N GLU A 225 -5.62 16.01 5.58
CA GLU A 225 -6.07 14.66 5.24
C GLU A 225 -5.34 14.15 3.99
N LEU A 226 -5.12 12.84 3.89
CA LEU A 226 -4.54 12.17 2.73
C LEU A 226 -5.54 12.14 1.55
N THR A 227 -5.70 13.28 0.88
CA THR A 227 -6.56 13.44 -0.29
C THR A 227 -5.77 13.37 -1.60
N LEU A 228 -6.47 13.23 -2.74
CA LEU A 228 -5.81 13.26 -4.05
C LEU A 228 -5.29 14.68 -4.37
N GLU A 229 -5.99 15.69 -3.87
CA GLU A 229 -5.70 17.11 -4.01
C GLU A 229 -4.43 17.48 -3.25
N LEU A 230 -4.25 16.95 -2.03
CA LEU A 230 -3.00 17.12 -1.28
C LEU A 230 -1.80 16.57 -2.06
N ILE A 231 -1.90 15.35 -2.58
CA ILE A 231 -0.81 14.72 -3.33
C ILE A 231 -0.51 15.49 -4.61
N GLN A 232 -1.53 15.98 -5.31
CA GLN A 232 -1.36 16.79 -6.52
C GLN A 232 -0.69 18.12 -6.21
N SER A 233 -1.11 18.82 -5.15
CA SER A 233 -0.48 20.07 -4.69
C SER A 233 0.99 19.86 -4.37
N ILE A 234 1.33 18.85 -3.56
CA ILE A 234 2.72 18.53 -3.22
C ILE A 234 3.55 18.25 -4.47
N TRP A 235 3.02 17.49 -5.41
CA TRP A 235 3.73 17.19 -6.64
C TRP A 235 3.93 18.44 -7.51
N GLU A 236 2.93 19.32 -7.61
CA GLU A 236 3.02 20.58 -8.36
C GLU A 236 4.00 21.58 -7.72
N ASP A 237 4.10 21.59 -6.39
CA ASP A 237 5.06 22.43 -5.66
C ASP A 237 6.50 21.96 -5.89
N LEU A 238 6.72 20.64 -5.98
CA LEU A 238 8.04 20.05 -6.21
C LEU A 238 8.42 20.03 -7.70
N GLU A 239 7.44 19.96 -8.59
CA GLU A 239 7.65 19.90 -10.03
C GLU A 239 6.60 20.76 -10.77
N PRO A 240 6.80 22.09 -10.77
CA PRO A 240 5.90 22.99 -11.45
C PRO A 240 6.05 22.79 -12.97
N ILE A 241 5.02 22.20 -13.59
CA ILE A 241 4.78 22.04 -15.04
C ILE A 241 5.29 20.71 -15.64
N ARG A 242 4.36 19.87 -16.18
CA ARG A 242 4.50 19.05 -17.43
C ARG A 242 3.42 18.00 -17.72
N TYR A 243 2.50 17.72 -16.80
CA TYR A 243 1.52 16.63 -16.99
C TYR A 243 0.09 17.11 -17.30
N GLY A 244 -0.55 16.47 -18.29
CA GLY A 244 -1.96 16.71 -18.61
C GLY A 244 -2.90 16.31 -17.46
N SER A 245 -4.00 17.05 -17.26
CA SER A 245 -4.91 16.91 -16.11
C SER A 245 -5.43 15.48 -15.85
N LYS A 246 -5.66 14.69 -16.90
CA LYS A 246 -6.20 13.32 -16.79
C LYS A 246 -5.22 12.32 -16.17
N THR A 247 -3.91 12.47 -16.37
CA THR A 247 -2.91 11.55 -15.78
C THR A 247 -2.57 11.90 -14.35
N LYS A 248 -2.73 13.17 -13.95
CA LYS A 248 -2.46 13.64 -12.58
C LYS A 248 -3.28 12.89 -11.53
N ARG A 249 -4.61 12.86 -11.70
CA ARG A 249 -5.51 12.18 -10.76
C ARG A 249 -5.19 10.70 -10.60
N ARG A 250 -4.90 9.99 -11.71
CA ARG A 250 -4.55 8.56 -11.69
C ARG A 250 -3.23 8.31 -10.95
N ARG A 251 -2.21 9.11 -11.20
CA ARG A 251 -0.91 9.00 -10.51
C ARG A 251 -1.06 9.31 -9.02
N ALA A 252 -1.81 10.35 -8.65
CA ALA A 252 -2.12 10.66 -7.26
C ALA A 252 -2.85 9.51 -6.56
N GLN A 253 -3.77 8.82 -7.25
CA GLN A 253 -4.43 7.63 -6.72
C GLN A 253 -3.46 6.48 -6.46
N SER A 254 -2.51 6.23 -7.37
CA SER A 254 -1.44 5.24 -7.17
C SER A 254 -0.55 5.61 -5.98
N VAL A 255 -0.11 6.86 -5.87
CA VAL A 255 0.68 7.35 -4.73
C VAL A 255 -0.09 7.20 -3.42
N ARG A 256 -1.38 7.55 -3.39
CA ARG A 256 -2.21 7.35 -2.18
C ARG A 256 -2.28 5.89 -1.76
N ALA A 257 -2.39 4.97 -2.72
CA ALA A 257 -2.37 3.54 -2.43
C ALA A 257 -1.02 3.09 -1.84
N LEU A 258 0.09 3.63 -2.34
CA LEU A 258 1.43 3.39 -1.78
C LEU A 258 1.57 3.95 -0.36
N ILE A 259 1.09 5.16 -0.10
CA ILE A 259 1.10 5.76 1.24
C ILE A 259 0.23 4.94 2.20
N ASN A 260 -0.97 4.52 1.80
CA ASN A 260 -1.82 3.66 2.63
C ASN A 260 -1.15 2.32 2.93
N TRP A 261 -0.49 1.71 1.94
CA TRP A 261 0.29 0.49 2.15
C TRP A 261 1.41 0.71 3.15
N LEU A 262 2.24 1.74 2.92
CA LEU A 262 3.39 2.06 3.77
C LEU A 262 2.96 2.40 5.20
N ALA A 263 1.89 3.15 5.37
CA ALA A 263 1.34 3.50 6.68
C ALA A 263 0.84 2.26 7.43
N ARG A 264 0.20 1.32 6.74
CA ARG A 264 -0.16 0.03 7.35
C ARG A 264 1.09 -0.77 7.67
N GLU A 265 1.98 -0.96 6.71
CA GLU A 265 3.16 -1.83 6.83
C GLU A 265 4.04 -1.44 8.02
N GLU A 266 4.30 -0.14 8.16
CA GLU A 266 5.20 0.44 9.17
C GLU A 266 4.46 1.08 10.36
N GLY A 267 3.14 0.93 10.44
CA GLY A 267 2.34 1.48 11.54
C GLY A 267 2.34 3.02 11.62
N ILE A 268 2.54 3.72 10.49
CA ILE A 268 2.61 5.18 10.46
C ILE A 268 1.22 5.79 10.67
N PRO A 269 1.01 6.62 11.71
CA PRO A 269 -0.28 7.20 12.01
C PRO A 269 -0.64 8.32 11.02
N ILE A 270 -1.53 8.04 10.05
CA ILE A 270 -1.96 9.02 9.04
C ILE A 270 -3.42 9.43 9.19
N ARG A 271 -3.75 10.68 8.88
CA ARG A 271 -5.13 11.16 8.75
C ARG A 271 -5.67 10.84 7.34
N LYS A 272 -6.63 9.92 7.24
CA LYS A 272 -7.25 9.55 5.96
C LYS A 272 -8.33 10.54 5.51
N GLU A 273 -8.56 10.59 4.20
CA GLU A 273 -9.66 11.35 3.59
C GLU A 273 -11.01 11.00 4.22
N GLY A 274 -11.73 12.02 4.71
CA GLY A 274 -13.02 11.89 5.39
C GLY A 274 -12.91 11.56 6.88
N SER A 275 -11.69 11.33 7.40
CA SER A 275 -11.47 11.06 8.82
C SER A 275 -10.95 12.29 9.55
N ARG A 276 -11.70 12.74 10.56
CA ARG A 276 -11.24 13.77 11.52
C ARG A 276 -10.15 13.28 12.46
N HIS A 277 -9.93 11.97 12.52
CA HIS A 277 -8.99 11.34 13.44
C HIS A 277 -7.86 10.66 12.67
N ILE A 278 -6.70 10.58 13.32
CA ILE A 278 -5.56 9.80 12.87
C ILE A 278 -5.93 8.32 12.92
N GLN A 279 -5.66 7.59 11.85
CA GLN A 279 -5.78 6.15 11.85
C GLN A 279 -4.56 5.55 12.56
N LEU A 280 -4.81 4.87 13.68
CA LEU A 280 -3.80 4.08 14.39
C LEU A 280 -3.77 2.65 13.85
N PHE A 281 -2.60 2.03 13.93
CA PHE A 281 -2.38 0.63 13.59
C PHE A 281 -1.95 -0.12 14.85
N LEU A 282 -2.36 -1.38 14.97
CA LEU A 282 -1.89 -2.23 16.05
C LEU A 282 -0.44 -2.66 15.79
N ASP A 283 0.39 -2.57 16.82
CA ASP A 283 1.68 -3.26 16.90
C ASP A 283 1.50 -4.66 17.46
N LEU A 284 1.93 -5.67 16.72
CA LEU A 284 1.89 -7.06 17.16
C LEU A 284 3.17 -7.50 17.87
N ASN A 285 4.29 -6.81 17.67
CA ASN A 285 5.56 -7.16 18.34
C ASN A 285 5.52 -6.94 19.85
N ILE A 286 4.52 -6.20 20.35
CA ILE A 286 4.29 -5.98 21.78
C ILE A 286 3.56 -7.17 22.43
N TYR A 287 2.74 -7.92 21.66
CA TYR A 287 1.89 -8.98 22.21
C TYR A 287 2.52 -10.38 22.21
N ASP A 288 3.63 -10.60 21.50
CA ASP A 288 4.42 -11.85 21.60
C ASP A 288 5.42 -11.85 22.76
N SER A 289 5.48 -10.75 23.54
CA SER A 289 6.23 -10.71 24.79
C SER A 289 5.29 -10.94 25.99
N LYS A 290 5.21 -12.21 26.40
CA LYS A 290 4.49 -12.78 27.57
C LYS A 290 3.00 -13.10 27.33
N PHE A 291 2.74 -14.36 26.99
CA PHE A 291 2.00 -15.31 27.85
C PHE A 291 2.54 -16.72 27.61
#